data_AF-A0A1H2C7H8-F1
#
_entry.id   AF-A0A1H2C7H8-F1
#
_cell.length_a   1.000
_cell.length_b   1.000
_cell.length_c   1.000
_cell.angle_alpha   90.00
_cell.angle_beta   90.00
_cell.angle_gamma   90.00
#
_symmetry.space_group_name_H-M   'P 1'
#
loop_
_entity.id
_entity.type
_entity.pdbx_description
1 polymer ?
#
loop_
_entity_poly.entity_id
_entity_poly.type
_entity_poly.pdbx_seq_one_letter_code
_entity_poly.pdbx_strand_id
1 'polypeptide(L)' 'MNYQLTVNGVLRLSDSAFIPQDSGNRDWLDYLDWVSSGGEPFPLESLLVRKEAEQSVFGFLKRII' A
#
# COMPACT_ATOMS: atom_id res chain seq x y z
N MET A 1 12.63 -3.45 -4.42
CA MET A 1 12.41 -3.33 -2.97
C MET A 1 10.91 -3.39 -2.73
N ASN A 2 10.47 -3.91 -1.57
CA ASN A 2 9.06 -4.00 -1.25
C ASN A 2 8.79 -3.19 0.02
N TYR A 3 7.89 -2.22 -0.09
CA TYR A 3 7.49 -1.35 1.00
C TYR A 3 5.98 -1.41 1.17
N GLN A 4 5.51 -1.25 2.39
CA GLN A 4 4.09 -1.11 2.69
C GLN A 4 3.84 0.27 3.31
N LEU A 5 2.84 0.99 2.82
CA LEU A 5 2.42 2.26 3.41
C LEU A 5 1.93 2.06 4.84
N THR A 6 2.21 3.03 5.70
CA THR A 6 1.69 3.09 7.07
C THR A 6 1.17 4.49 7.36
N VAL A 7 0.66 4.72 8.57
CA VAL A 7 0.11 6.04 8.95
C VAL A 7 1.17 7.15 8.92
N ASN A 8 2.42 6.86 9.29
CA ASN A 8 3.48 7.88 9.48
C ASN A 8 4.82 7.52 8.78
N GLY A 9 4.77 6.71 7.73
CA GLY A 9 5.97 6.21 7.06
C GLY A 9 5.72 4.94 6.27
N VAL A 10 6.75 4.12 6.09
CA VAL A 10 6.66 2.84 5.40
C VAL A 10 7.30 1.71 6.19
N LEU A 11 6.77 0.50 6.02
CA LEU A 11 7.39 -0.73 6.49
C LEU A 11 8.16 -1.36 5.33
N ARG A 12 9.47 -1.57 5.49
CA ARG A 12 10.27 -2.33 4.54
C ARG A 12 10.06 -3.83 4.78
N LEU A 13 9.52 -4.53 3.78
CA LEU A 13 9.11 -5.92 3.94
C LEU A 13 10.28 -6.93 3.92
N SER A 14 11.47 -6.53 3.48
CA SER A 14 12.64 -7.41 3.43
C SER A 14 13.18 -7.78 4.82
N ASP A 15 13.10 -6.85 5.75
CA ASP A 15 13.67 -6.95 7.10
C ASP A 15 12.70 -6.50 8.20
N SER A 16 11.45 -6.19 7.83
CA SER A 16 10.40 -5.70 8.72
C SER A 16 10.79 -4.41 9.47
N ALA A 17 11.67 -3.59 8.88
CA ALA A 17 12.08 -2.32 9.46
C ALA A 17 11.02 -1.24 9.21
N PHE A 18 10.57 -0.57 10.28
CA PHE A 18 9.72 0.61 10.17
C PHE A 18 10.56 1.85 9.86
N ILE A 19 10.24 2.52 8.78
CA ILE A 19 10.93 3.72 8.28
C ILE A 19 9.98 4.91 8.46
N PRO A 20 10.26 5.83 9.39
CA PRO A 20 9.46 7.04 9.58
C PRO A 20 9.58 7.97 8.37
N GLN A 21 8.51 8.72 8.09
CA GLN A 21 8.51 9.81 7.12
C GLN A 21 9.34 11.00 7.61
N ASP A 22 10.67 10.86 7.55
CA ASP A 22 11.63 11.87 8.00
C ASP A 22 12.66 12.12 6.89
N SER A 23 12.80 13.38 6.46
CA SER A 23 13.78 13.80 5.45
C SER A 23 15.24 13.59 5.88
N GLY A 24 15.51 13.46 7.18
CA GLY A 24 16.82 13.12 7.72
C GLY A 24 17.11 11.62 7.75
N ASN A 25 16.09 10.77 7.53
CA ASN A 25 16.27 9.33 7.52
C ASN A 25 16.69 8.84 6.12
N ARG A 26 17.84 8.18 6.05
CA ARG A 26 18.38 7.63 4.81
C ARG A 26 17.45 6.59 4.17
N ASP A 27 16.88 5.69 4.97
CA ASP A 27 15.97 4.66 4.45
C ASP A 27 14.68 5.28 3.87
N TRP A 28 14.27 6.44 4.36
CA TRP A 28 13.14 7.20 3.81
C TRP A 28 13.49 7.82 2.45
N LEU A 29 14.68 8.40 2.31
CA LEU A 29 15.18 8.92 1.03
C LEU A 29 15.33 7.81 -0.01
N ASP A 30 15.85 6.65 0.38
CA ASP A 30 15.97 5.47 -0.49
C ASP A 30 14.59 4.97 -0.96
N TYR A 31 13.59 5.00 -0.08
CA TYR A 31 12.19 4.72 -0.45
C TYR A 31 11.66 5.73 -1.48
N LEU A 32 11.90 7.02 -1.30
CA LEU A 32 11.45 8.06 -2.25
C LEU A 32 12.11 7.93 -3.62
N ASP A 33 13.40 7.59 -3.66
CA ASP A 33 14.12 7.34 -4.92
C ASP A 33 13.56 6.12 -5.66
N TRP A 34 13.27 5.05 -4.92
CA TRP A 34 12.61 3.87 -5.46
C TRP A 34 11.21 4.19 -6.03
N VAL A 35 10.38 4.96 -5.31
CA VAL A 35 9.07 5.41 -5.82
C VAL A 35 9.23 6.26 -7.08
N SER A 36 10.20 7.18 -7.10
CA SER A 36 10.48 8.05 -8.26
C SER A 36 10.93 7.27 -9.50
N SER A 37 11.55 6.11 -9.28
CA SER A 37 11.96 5.16 -10.31
C SER A 37 10.81 4.26 -10.83
N GLY A 38 9.59 4.46 -10.34
CA GLY A 38 8.40 3.67 -10.70
C GLY A 38 8.08 2.54 -9.71
N GLY A 39 8.63 2.59 -8.50
CA GLY A 39 8.30 1.66 -7.43
C GLY A 39 6.92 1.92 -6.83
N GLU A 40 6.10 0.87 -6.71
CA GLU A 40 4.75 0.96 -6.12
C GLU A 40 4.69 0.26 -4.76
N PRO A 41 4.51 0.99 -3.64
CA PRO A 41 4.36 0.37 -2.33
C PRO A 41 3.02 -0.34 -2.20
N PHE A 42 3.00 -1.41 -1.40
CA PHE A 42 1.75 -2.03 -0.99
C PHE A 42 0.92 -1.04 -0.18
N PRO A 43 -0.40 -0.98 -0.40
CA PRO A 43 -1.27 -0.15 0.42
C PRO A 43 -1.16 -0.60 1.88
N LEU A 44 -1.36 0.33 2.81
CA LEU A 44 -1.65 -0.08 4.18
C LEU A 44 -2.87 -0.97 4.09
N GLU A 45 -2.73 -2.25 4.45
CA GLU A 45 -3.85 -3.16 4.67
C GLU A 45 -4.68 -2.57 5.82
N SER A 46 -5.49 -1.59 5.46
CA SER A 46 -6.56 -1.07 6.29
C SER A 46 -7.35 -2.30 6.72
N LEU A 47 -7.83 -2.30 7.96
CA LEU A 47 -8.70 -3.33 8.53
C LEU A 47 -10.08 -3.38 7.81
N LEU A 48 -10.09 -3.35 6.48
CA LEU A 48 -11.21 -3.41 5.57
C LEU A 48 -11.03 -4.64 4.67
N VAL A 49 -10.87 -5.80 5.31
CA VAL A 49 -11.65 -6.94 4.82
C VAL A 49 -13.09 -6.45 4.71
N ARG A 50 -13.71 -6.61 3.53
CA ARG A 50 -15.14 -6.40 3.17
C ARG A 50 -15.52 -5.14 2.37
N LYS A 51 -14.82 -4.75 1.29
CA LYS A 51 -15.52 -3.96 0.24
C LYS A 51 -15.34 -4.41 -1.22
N GLU A 52 -14.40 -5.31 -1.52
CA GLU A 52 -14.30 -5.83 -2.90
C GLU A 52 -15.22 -7.04 -3.18
N ALA A 53 -15.72 -7.74 -2.15
CA ALA A 53 -16.66 -8.84 -2.36
C ALA A 53 -18.10 -8.39 -2.72
N GLU A 54 -18.48 -7.13 -2.46
CA GLU A 54 -19.84 -6.65 -2.70
C GLU A 54 -20.05 -6.09 -4.11
N GLN A 55 -19.01 -5.58 -4.78
CA GLN A 55 -19.16 -5.05 -6.14
C GLN A 55 -19.35 -6.15 -7.20
N SER A 56 -18.91 -7.39 -6.92
CA SER A 56 -19.07 -8.50 -7.85
C SER A 56 -20.51 -9.08 -7.90
N VAL A 57 -21.36 -8.78 -6.91
CA VAL A 57 -22.76 -9.27 -6.87
C VAL A 57 -23.71 -8.33 -7.63
N PHE A 58 -23.47 -7.01 -7.58
CA PHE A 58 -24.32 -6.02 -8.25
C PHE A 58 -24.21 -6.03 -9.79
N GLY A 59 -23.14 -6.61 -10.36
CA GLY A 59 -22.99 -6.78 -11.80
C GLY A 59 -23.89 -7.87 -12.40
N PHE A 60 -24.29 -8.87 -11.61
CA PHE A 60 -25.04 -10.03 -12.11
C PHE A 60 -26.57 -9.81 -12.12
N LEU A 61 -27.10 -8.93 -11.26
CA LEU A 61 -28.54 -8.69 -11.14
C LEU A 61 -29.15 -7.73 -12.18
N LYS A 62 -28.34 -7.06 -13.01
CA LYS A 62 -28.85 -6.19 -14.09
C LYS A 62 -29.09 -6.90 -15.43
N ARG A 63 -28.96 -8.23 -15.48
CA ARG A 63 -29.18 -9.04 -16.71
C ARG A 63 -30.49 -9.86 -16.68
N ILE A 64 -31.32 -9.71 -15.64
CA ILE A 64 -32.61 -10.40 -15.53
C ILE A 64 -33.69 -9.37 -15.20
N ILE A 65 -33.92 -8.43 -16.11
CA ILE A 65 -35.23 -7.78 -16.36
C ILE A 65 -35.28 -7.49 -17.86
#